data_AF-A0A5K0XCP7-F1
#
_entry.id   AF-A0A5K0XCP7-F1
#
_cell.length_a   1.000
_cell.length_b   1.000
_cell.length_c   1.000
_cell.angle_alpha   90.00
_cell.angle_beta   90.00
_cell.angle_gamma   90.00
#
_symmetry.space_group_name_H-M   'P 1'
#
loop_
_entity.id
_entity.type
_entity.pdbx_description
1 polymer ?
#
loop_
_entity_poly.entity_id
_entity_poly.type
_entity_poly.pdbx_seq_one_letter_code
_entity_poly.pdbx_strand_id
1 'polypeptide(L)'
;EYGKMVFHLLTDNQNYFAMKQWFENNNYNLATIYVENMDSYKLEYTATDPSNMLHPSASEEFRVTIRSNGQASVVPRRTEYLSMFSQAYFYLPEVFSNLKRIIVLDDDVVVQRDLSPLWSLDLEEKVIGAPKFCRVRLAHLRGYLNTEGFNYDGCVWMSGLSVVDLERWRELHLSHKYQEWLKK
;
A
#
# COMPACT_ATOMS: atom_id res chain seq x y z
N GLU A 1 -30.42 -9.11 -3.81
CA GLU A 1 -30.17 -7.66 -3.86
C GLU A 1 -28.82 -7.44 -4.50
N TYR A 2 -28.71 -6.59 -5.53
CA TYR A 2 -27.41 -6.23 -6.08
C TYR A 2 -26.72 -5.32 -5.06
N GLY A 3 -25.59 -5.77 -4.50
CA GLY A 3 -24.81 -4.98 -3.56
C GLY A 3 -24.35 -3.67 -4.20
N LYS A 4 -24.46 -2.55 -3.48
CA LYS A 4 -23.87 -1.28 -3.91
C LYS A 4 -22.35 -1.45 -3.98
N MET A 5 -21.78 -1.35 -5.18
CA MET A 5 -20.32 -1.37 -5.35
C MET A 5 -19.79 0.03 -5.09
N VAL A 6 -18.86 0.16 -4.15
CA VAL A 6 -18.23 1.43 -3.82
C VAL A 6 -16.74 1.32 -4.08
N PHE A 7 -16.22 2.20 -4.94
CA PHE A 7 -14.80 2.33 -5.23
C PHE A 7 -14.28 3.62 -4.62
N HIS A 8 -13.20 3.53 -3.84
CA HIS A 8 -12.42 4.68 -3.43
C HIS A 8 -11.17 4.72 -4.30
N LEU A 9 -11.05 5.77 -5.12
CA LEU A 9 -9.91 6.01 -5.99
C LEU A 9 -8.98 7.01 -5.31
N LEU A 10 -7.85 6.50 -4.81
CA LEU A 10 -6.83 7.33 -4.19
C LEU A 10 -5.96 7.99 -5.26
N THR A 11 -5.76 9.30 -5.16
CA THR A 11 -4.92 10.07 -6.07
C THR A 11 -4.18 11.17 -5.33
N ASP A 12 -3.12 11.71 -5.95
CA ASP A 12 -2.43 12.90 -5.47
C ASP A 12 -3.23 14.19 -5.73
N ASN A 13 -2.75 15.29 -5.14
CA ASN A 13 -3.35 16.61 -5.28
C ASN A 13 -3.30 17.18 -6.71
N GLN A 14 -2.31 16.82 -7.53
CA GLN A 14 -2.19 17.31 -8.91
C GLN A 14 -3.28 16.73 -9.82
N ASN A 15 -3.60 15.44 -9.63
CA ASN A 15 -4.54 14.70 -10.43
C ASN A 15 -5.98 14.75 -9.86
N TYR A 16 -6.15 15.05 -8.58
CA TYR A 16 -7.43 15.01 -7.87
C TYR A 16 -8.61 15.67 -8.60
N PHE A 17 -8.48 16.94 -8.99
CA PHE A 17 -9.60 17.66 -9.62
C PHE A 17 -9.92 17.12 -11.01
N ALA A 18 -8.91 16.75 -11.80
CA ALA A 18 -9.10 16.19 -13.12
C ALA A 18 -9.79 14.82 -13.05
N MET A 19 -9.34 13.94 -12.16
CA MET A 19 -9.94 12.63 -11.95
C MET A 19 -11.36 12.77 -11.39
N LYS A 20 -11.57 13.62 -10.38
CA LYS A 20 -12.91 13.87 -9.83
C LYS A 20 -13.89 14.30 -10.91
N GLN A 21 -13.52 15.29 -11.72
CA GLN A 21 -14.36 15.74 -12.83
C GLN A 21 -14.58 14.62 -13.88
N TRP A 22 -13.56 13.83 -14.19
CA TRP A 22 -13.69 12.71 -15.13
C TRP A 22 -14.69 11.67 -14.62
N PHE A 23 -14.55 11.23 -13.36
CA PHE A 23 -15.42 10.21 -12.78
C PHE A 23 -16.84 10.72 -12.49
N GLU A 24 -17.04 12.01 -12.21
CA GLU A 24 -18.39 12.58 -12.07
C GLU A 24 -19.15 12.66 -13.41
N ASN A 25 -18.44 12.85 -14.54
CA ASN A 25 -19.05 13.01 -15.86
C ASN A 25 -19.31 11.68 -16.60
N ASN A 26 -18.90 10.55 -16.03
CA ASN A 26 -19.04 9.24 -16.63
C ASN A 26 -20.02 8.37 -15.83
N ASN A 27 -20.71 7.46 -16.50
CA ASN A 27 -21.70 6.57 -15.87
C ASN A 27 -21.13 5.17 -15.65
N TYR A 28 -21.28 4.65 -14.43
CA TYR A 28 -20.77 3.34 -14.00
C TYR A 28 -21.88 2.41 -13.49
N ASN A 29 -23.10 2.57 -14.04
CA ASN A 29 -24.29 1.82 -13.68
C ASN A 29 -24.61 1.89 -12.17
N LEU A 30 -24.30 0.84 -11.42
CA LEU A 30 -24.60 0.70 -10.00
C LEU A 30 -23.39 1.02 -9.09
N ALA A 31 -22.23 1.33 -9.67
CA ALA A 31 -21.04 1.64 -8.92
C ALA A 31 -21.03 3.11 -8.48
N THR A 32 -20.66 3.34 -7.21
CA THR A 32 -20.35 4.67 -6.66
C THR A 32 -18.84 4.82 -6.62
N ILE A 33 -18.32 5.94 -7.11
CA ILE A 33 -16.88 6.22 -7.14
C ILE A 33 -16.62 7.46 -6.30
N TYR A 34 -15.78 7.31 -5.29
CA TYR A 34 -15.24 8.40 -4.48
C TYR A 34 -13.80 8.61 -4.91
N VAL A 35 -13.49 9.78 -5.48
CA VAL A 35 -12.10 10.18 -5.73
C VAL A 35 -11.61 10.88 -4.48
N GLU A 36 -10.53 10.39 -3.89
CA GLU A 36 -9.96 10.85 -2.63
C GLU A 36 -8.56 11.41 -2.86
N ASN A 37 -8.30 12.61 -2.31
CA ASN A 37 -6.97 13.22 -2.35
C ASN A 37 -6.14 12.74 -1.18
N MET A 38 -5.10 11.97 -1.45
CA MET A 38 -4.17 11.45 -0.45
C MET A 38 -3.47 12.56 0.34
N ASP A 39 -3.15 13.71 -0.27
CA ASP A 39 -2.51 14.85 0.40
C ASP A 39 -3.44 15.56 1.40
N SER A 40 -4.77 15.31 1.32
CA SER A 40 -5.73 15.93 2.24
C SER A 40 -5.76 15.28 3.62
N TYR A 41 -5.27 14.04 3.72
CA TYR A 41 -5.16 13.34 4.99
C TYR A 41 -3.93 13.86 5.73
N LYS A 42 -4.17 14.53 6.86
CA LYS A 42 -3.11 14.85 7.82
C LYS A 42 -2.71 13.56 8.54
N LEU A 43 -1.95 12.71 7.84
CA LEU A 43 -1.44 11.47 8.39
C LEU A 43 -0.58 11.82 9.59
N GLU A 44 -1.00 11.40 10.78
CA GLU A 44 -0.47 11.86 12.07
C GLU A 44 1.04 11.62 12.15
N TYR A 45 1.50 10.59 11.44
CA TYR A 45 2.90 10.19 11.36
C TYR A 45 3.80 11.07 10.49
N THR A 46 3.29 11.96 9.62
CA THR A 46 4.18 12.86 8.84
C THR A 46 4.52 14.14 9.61
N ALA A 47 3.75 14.48 10.65
CA ALA A 47 3.78 15.81 11.26
C ALA A 47 4.73 15.98 12.47
N THR A 48 5.20 14.89 13.10
CA THR A 48 5.81 14.97 14.45
C THR A 48 7.31 14.70 14.55
N ASP A 49 8.02 14.39 13.46
CA ASP A 49 9.45 14.05 13.52
C ASP A 49 10.27 14.75 12.41
N PRO A 50 11.34 15.50 12.74
CA PRO A 50 12.24 16.09 11.73
C PRO A 50 12.91 15.06 10.80
N SER A 51 12.94 13.78 11.18
CA SER A 51 13.40 12.67 10.32
C SER A 51 12.36 12.24 9.28
N ASN A 52 11.09 12.63 9.42
CA ASN A 52 10.02 12.37 8.45
C ASN A 52 10.07 13.29 7.21
N MET A 53 11.08 14.17 7.11
CA MET A 53 11.37 14.93 5.89
C MET A 53 11.70 14.05 4.66
N LEU A 54 11.75 12.71 4.83
CA LEU A 54 11.90 11.75 3.74
C LEU A 54 10.58 11.22 3.17
N HIS A 55 9.42 11.61 3.69
CA HIS A 55 8.14 11.31 3.06
C HIS A 55 7.79 12.44 2.08
N PRO A 56 7.92 12.20 0.77
CA PRO A 56 7.53 13.19 -0.23
C PRO A 56 6.04 13.50 -0.09
N SER A 57 5.58 14.65 -0.58
CA SER A 57 4.14 14.82 -0.80
C SER A 57 3.60 13.68 -1.68
N ALA A 58 2.29 13.39 -1.70
CA ALA A 58 1.76 12.35 -2.57
C ALA A 58 2.08 12.60 -4.05
N SER A 59 2.25 13.87 -4.39
CA SER A 59 2.59 14.36 -5.73
C SER A 59 4.08 14.27 -6.08
N GLU A 60 4.94 13.89 -5.13
CA GLU A 60 6.39 13.81 -5.34
C GLU A 60 6.85 12.35 -5.35
N GLU A 61 7.56 11.97 -6.40
CA GLU A 61 8.16 10.66 -6.53
C GLU A 61 9.65 10.80 -6.85
N PHE A 62 10.50 10.22 -6.00
CA PHE A 62 11.94 10.26 -6.19
C PHE A 62 12.49 8.87 -6.46
N ARG A 63 13.28 8.77 -7.52
CA ARG A 63 14.12 7.60 -7.79
C ARG A 63 15.54 7.87 -7.31
N VAL A 64 15.86 7.39 -6.12
CA VAL A 64 17.18 7.57 -5.51
C VAL A 64 18.05 6.37 -5.83
N THR A 65 19.28 6.58 -6.30
CA THR A 65 20.26 5.51 -6.50
C THR A 65 21.46 5.74 -5.60
N ILE A 66 21.58 4.91 -4.57
CA ILE A 66 22.68 5.01 -3.61
C ILE A 66 23.87 4.23 -4.17
N ARG A 67 24.98 4.94 -4.39
CA ARG A 67 26.27 4.35 -4.79
C ARG A 67 27.15 4.25 -3.56
N SER A 68 27.49 3.02 -3.15
CA SER A 68 28.51 2.82 -2.10
C SER A 68 29.90 3.07 -2.67
N ASN A 69 30.69 3.93 -2.02
CA ASN A 69 32.06 4.28 -2.42
C ASN A 69 33.14 3.33 -1.83
N GLY A 70 32.75 2.13 -1.38
CA GLY A 70 33.69 1.12 -0.86
C GLY A 70 34.35 0.30 -1.96
N GLN A 71 35.67 0.14 -1.89
CA GLN A 71 36.45 -0.78 -2.73
C GLN A 71 35.93 -2.22 -2.58
N ALA A 72 35.95 -2.93 -3.70
CA ALA A 72 35.64 -4.36 -3.89
C ALA A 72 34.15 -4.77 -3.86
N SER A 73 33.62 -4.93 -5.08
CA SER A 73 32.70 -6.00 -5.54
C SER A 73 31.72 -6.61 -4.53
N VAL A 74 30.41 -6.51 -4.87
CA VAL A 74 29.24 -7.31 -4.42
C VAL A 74 28.20 -6.58 -3.55
N VAL A 75 28.33 -5.29 -3.23
CA VAL A 75 27.17 -4.55 -2.68
C VAL A 75 26.29 -4.05 -3.84
N PRO A 76 25.04 -4.54 -4.00
CA PRO A 76 24.20 -4.18 -5.13
C PRO A 76 23.89 -2.67 -5.12
N ARG A 77 23.81 -2.08 -6.31
CA ARG A 77 23.23 -0.74 -6.49
C ARG A 77 21.81 -0.77 -5.90
N ARG A 78 21.57 -0.01 -4.84
CA ARG A 78 20.27 0.13 -4.22
C ARG A 78 19.56 1.31 -4.89
N THR A 79 18.59 1.00 -5.75
CA THR A 79 17.65 1.99 -6.26
C THR A 79 16.41 1.94 -5.38
N GLU A 80 16.05 3.08 -4.82
CA GLU A 80 14.85 3.26 -4.00
C GLU A 80 13.88 4.16 -4.74
N TYR A 81 12.60 3.78 -4.67
CA TYR A 81 11.48 4.58 -5.17
C TYR A 81 10.76 5.13 -3.95
N LEU A 82 10.98 6.41 -3.67
CA LEU A 82 10.36 7.13 -2.57
C LEU A 82 9.10 7.80 -3.12
N SER A 83 7.95 7.23 -2.76
CA SER A 83 6.61 7.75 -3.08
C SER A 83 5.70 7.43 -1.89
N MET A 84 4.74 8.31 -1.62
CA MET A 84 3.74 8.05 -0.58
C MET A 84 2.89 6.83 -0.92
N PHE A 85 2.63 6.58 -2.21
CA PHE A 85 1.86 5.43 -2.68
C PHE A 85 2.59 4.10 -2.47
N SER A 86 3.93 4.08 -2.54
CA SER A 86 4.74 2.88 -2.23
C SER A 86 4.51 2.34 -0.81
N GLN A 87 4.02 3.18 0.10
CA GLN A 87 3.77 2.84 1.50
C GLN A 87 2.29 2.97 1.87
N ALA A 88 1.40 3.13 0.88
CA ALA A 88 -0.02 3.44 1.08
C ALA A 88 -0.70 2.52 2.09
N TYR A 89 -0.38 1.22 2.06
CA TYR A 89 -0.93 0.20 2.96
C TYR A 89 -0.86 0.58 4.45
N PHE A 90 0.21 1.23 4.88
CA PHE A 90 0.37 1.63 6.28
C PHE A 90 -0.50 2.84 6.67
N TYR A 91 -1.06 3.56 5.70
CA TYR A 91 -1.92 4.73 5.89
C TYR A 91 -3.41 4.42 5.65
N LEU A 92 -3.74 3.34 4.93
CA LEU A 92 -5.13 2.93 4.66
C LEU A 92 -6.04 2.86 5.90
N PRO A 93 -5.59 2.39 7.09
CA PRO A 93 -6.45 2.34 8.27
C PRO A 93 -6.85 3.72 8.82
N GLU A 94 -6.06 4.76 8.53
CA GLU A 94 -6.32 6.15 8.92
C GLU A 94 -7.18 6.85 7.89
N VAL A 95 -6.81 6.71 6.61
CA VAL A 95 -7.58 7.19 5.45
C VAL A 95 -9.02 6.67 5.51
N PHE A 96 -9.18 5.38 5.82
CA PHE A 96 -10.47 4.69 5.92
C PHE A 96 -10.79 4.29 7.36
N SER A 97 -10.73 5.25 8.29
CA SER A 97 -11.01 5.05 9.72
C SER A 97 -12.37 4.40 10.02
N ASN A 98 -13.38 4.68 9.20
CA ASN A 98 -14.74 4.15 9.38
C ASN A 98 -14.98 2.78 8.71
N LEU A 99 -14.01 2.26 7.95
CA LEU A 99 -14.14 0.97 7.28
C LEU A 99 -13.44 -0.12 8.09
N LYS A 100 -14.07 -1.30 8.17
CA LYS A 100 -13.50 -2.50 8.82
C LYS A 100 -12.61 -3.30 7.87
N ARG A 101 -12.93 -3.30 6.59
CA ARG A 101 -12.30 -4.13 5.56
C ARG A 101 -12.30 -3.40 4.23
N ILE A 102 -11.28 -3.66 3.41
CA ILE A 102 -11.17 -3.18 2.03
C ILE A 102 -10.56 -4.25 1.12
N ILE A 103 -10.83 -4.14 -0.18
CA ILE A 103 -10.08 -4.85 -1.22
C ILE A 103 -9.25 -3.78 -1.94
N VAL A 104 -7.93 -3.92 -1.92
CA VAL A 104 -6.99 -3.03 -2.61
C VAL A 104 -6.72 -3.60 -3.99
N LEU A 105 -6.79 -2.73 -4.99
CA LEU A 105 -6.47 -3.00 -6.39
C LEU A 105 -5.45 -1.96 -6.85
N ASP A 106 -4.37 -2.39 -7.50
CA ASP A 106 -3.48 -1.46 -8.19
C ASP A 106 -4.19 -0.87 -9.44
N ASP A 107 -3.67 0.24 -9.94
CA ASP A 107 -4.23 0.98 -11.08
C ASP A 107 -4.10 0.23 -12.42
N ASP A 108 -3.20 -0.76 -12.49
CA ASP A 108 -2.97 -1.62 -13.64
C ASP A 108 -3.74 -2.96 -13.62
N VAL A 109 -4.70 -3.11 -12.70
CA VAL A 109 -5.47 -4.34 -12.52
C VAL A 109 -6.76 -4.35 -13.34
N VAL A 110 -6.97 -5.45 -14.09
CA VAL A 110 -8.23 -5.71 -14.80
C VAL A 110 -9.02 -6.80 -14.08
N VAL A 111 -10.18 -6.43 -13.53
CA VAL A 111 -11.10 -7.35 -12.88
C VAL A 111 -12.01 -8.02 -13.91
N GLN A 112 -11.91 -9.34 -14.03
CA GLN A 112 -12.70 -10.13 -15.00
C GLN A 112 -13.81 -10.97 -14.33
N ARG A 113 -13.87 -11.01 -13.01
CA ARG A 113 -14.82 -11.82 -12.23
C ARG A 113 -15.27 -11.06 -10.99
N ASP A 114 -16.39 -11.49 -10.43
CA ASP A 114 -16.94 -10.95 -9.19
C ASP A 114 -15.93 -11.08 -8.03
N LEU A 115 -15.69 -9.97 -7.32
CA LEU A 115 -14.80 -9.89 -6.16
C LEU A 115 -15.50 -10.23 -4.85
N SER A 116 -16.83 -10.40 -4.84
CA SER A 116 -17.62 -10.74 -3.65
C SER A 116 -17.06 -11.94 -2.86
N PRO A 117 -16.58 -13.03 -3.48
CA PRO A 117 -15.95 -14.12 -2.73
C PRO A 117 -14.69 -13.71 -1.95
N LEU A 118 -13.96 -12.69 -2.40
CA LEU A 118 -12.81 -12.15 -1.67
C LEU A 118 -13.25 -11.33 -0.46
N TRP A 119 -14.39 -10.62 -0.58
CA TRP A 119 -14.94 -9.84 0.53
C TRP A 119 -15.31 -10.71 1.73
N SER A 120 -15.87 -11.90 1.47
CA SER A 120 -16.24 -12.88 2.50
C SER A 120 -15.13 -13.88 2.86
N LEU A 121 -13.91 -13.65 2.39
CA LEU A 121 -12.77 -14.50 2.72
C LEU A 121 -12.51 -14.46 4.24
N ASP A 122 -12.33 -15.65 4.83
CA ASP A 122 -11.80 -15.79 6.18
C ASP A 122 -10.29 -15.60 6.12
N LEU A 123 -9.79 -14.62 6.88
CA LEU A 123 -8.37 -14.29 6.93
C LEU A 123 -7.64 -15.03 8.05
N GLU A 124 -8.30 -15.91 8.81
CA GLU A 124 -7.66 -16.73 9.85
C GLU A 124 -6.84 -15.88 10.84
N GLU A 125 -7.46 -14.80 11.33
CA GLU A 125 -6.88 -13.77 12.22
C GLU A 125 -5.70 -12.97 11.61
N LYS A 126 -5.39 -13.16 10.33
CA LYS A 126 -4.39 -12.37 9.60
C LYS A 126 -4.99 -11.05 9.14
N VAL A 127 -4.10 -10.08 8.93
CA VAL A 127 -4.47 -8.71 8.53
C VAL A 127 -4.63 -8.59 7.02
N ILE A 128 -3.86 -9.37 6.24
CA ILE A 128 -3.85 -9.29 4.78
C ILE A 128 -4.02 -10.69 4.19
N GLY A 129 -4.95 -10.82 3.25
CA GLY A 129 -5.02 -11.94 2.31
C GLY A 129 -4.57 -11.49 0.92
N ALA A 130 -3.60 -12.17 0.31
CA ALA A 130 -3.05 -11.79 -0.99
C ALA A 130 -2.61 -13.02 -1.82
N PRO A 131 -2.55 -12.92 -3.16
CA PRO A 131 -2.02 -13.96 -4.01
C PRO A 131 -0.54 -14.26 -3.73
N LYS A 132 -0.25 -15.52 -3.39
CA LYS A 132 1.13 -16.00 -3.22
C LYS A 132 1.89 -16.03 -4.55
N PHE A 133 3.16 -15.65 -4.52
CA PHE A 133 4.06 -15.69 -5.67
C PHE A 133 5.37 -16.40 -5.32
N CYS A 134 5.37 -17.73 -5.46
CA CYS A 134 6.50 -18.58 -5.07
C CYS A 134 7.63 -18.67 -6.10
N ARG A 135 7.54 -17.96 -7.24
CA ARG A 135 8.68 -17.83 -8.17
C ARG A 135 9.83 -17.02 -7.55
N VAL A 136 9.51 -16.16 -6.58
CA VAL A 136 10.47 -15.46 -5.73
C VAL A 136 10.30 -15.94 -4.30
N ARG A 137 11.41 -16.36 -3.68
CA ARG A 137 11.47 -16.72 -2.26
C ARG A 137 12.13 -15.61 -1.46
N LEU A 138 11.83 -15.53 -0.17
CA LEU A 138 12.48 -14.59 0.74
C LEU A 138 14.02 -14.76 0.78
N ALA A 139 14.53 -15.97 0.54
CA ALA A 139 15.96 -16.23 0.33
C ALA A 139 16.60 -15.32 -0.74
N HIS A 140 15.90 -15.07 -1.86
CA HIS A 140 16.39 -14.21 -2.93
C HIS A 140 16.45 -12.73 -2.52
N LEU A 141 15.73 -12.35 -1.46
CA LEU A 141 15.66 -10.98 -0.94
C LEU A 141 16.57 -10.75 0.28
N ARG A 142 17.38 -11.75 0.69
CA ARG A 142 18.26 -11.65 1.86
C ARG A 142 19.17 -10.41 1.82
N GLY A 143 19.66 -10.00 0.64
CA GLY A 143 20.51 -8.82 0.51
C GLY A 143 19.79 -7.48 0.74
N TYR A 144 18.46 -7.48 0.80
CA TYR A 144 17.61 -6.30 0.96
C TYR A 144 16.85 -6.28 2.30
N LEU A 145 16.74 -7.42 2.97
CA LEU A 145 16.03 -7.56 4.23
C LEU A 145 17.06 -7.61 5.38
N ASN A 146 16.78 -6.99 6.52
CA ASN A 146 17.59 -7.17 7.72
C ASN A 146 17.05 -8.41 8.46
N THR A 147 17.79 -9.51 8.40
CA THR A 147 17.20 -10.86 8.34
C THR A 147 17.19 -11.66 9.65
N GLU A 148 16.63 -11.11 10.72
CA GLU A 148 16.31 -11.92 11.90
C GLU A 148 14.85 -12.35 11.88
N GLY A 149 14.59 -13.66 12.01
CA GLY A 149 13.24 -14.20 12.19
C GLY A 149 12.45 -14.60 10.94
N PHE A 150 12.99 -14.45 9.72
CA PHE A 150 12.29 -14.86 8.49
C PHE A 150 12.56 -16.32 8.09
N ASN A 151 11.51 -17.03 7.68
CA ASN A 151 11.66 -18.30 6.95
C ASN A 151 12.07 -18.00 5.50
N TYR A 152 13.32 -18.28 5.15
CA TYR A 152 13.87 -18.02 3.82
C TYR A 152 13.22 -18.83 2.70
N ASP A 153 12.58 -19.96 3.01
CA ASP A 153 11.79 -20.73 2.06
C ASP A 153 10.36 -20.19 1.88
N GLY A 154 9.99 -19.15 2.63
CA GLY A 154 8.73 -18.45 2.48
C GLY A 154 8.58 -17.82 1.09
N CYS A 155 7.37 -17.94 0.52
CA CYS A 155 7.01 -17.23 -0.69
C CYS A 155 6.71 -15.76 -0.38
N VAL A 156 7.02 -14.89 -1.33
CA VAL A 156 6.47 -13.51 -1.31
C VAL A 156 5.02 -13.53 -1.80
N TRP A 157 4.31 -12.41 -1.62
CA TRP A 157 3.01 -12.17 -2.25
C TRP A 157 3.09 -11.00 -3.23
N MET A 158 2.12 -10.88 -4.13
CA MET A 158 1.97 -9.72 -5.00
C MET A 158 0.99 -8.73 -4.37
N SER A 159 1.34 -7.44 -4.35
CA SER A 159 0.55 -6.39 -3.69
C SER A 159 -0.68 -5.94 -4.49
N GLY A 160 -0.72 -6.16 -5.81
CA GLY A 160 -1.75 -5.53 -6.66
C GLY A 160 -3.18 -6.03 -6.47
N LEU A 161 -3.39 -7.09 -5.70
CA LEU A 161 -4.71 -7.47 -5.21
C LEU A 161 -4.56 -7.97 -3.77
N SER A 162 -5.18 -7.27 -2.83
CA SER A 162 -5.13 -7.65 -1.41
C SER A 162 -6.47 -7.42 -0.72
N VAL A 163 -6.90 -8.36 0.11
CA VAL A 163 -7.97 -8.16 1.09
C VAL A 163 -7.32 -7.70 2.38
N VAL A 164 -7.71 -6.54 2.91
CA VAL A 164 -7.11 -5.96 4.11
C VAL A 164 -8.16 -5.79 5.19
N ASP A 165 -7.89 -6.35 6.37
CA ASP A 165 -8.68 -6.17 7.58
C ASP A 165 -8.16 -4.94 8.35
N LEU A 166 -8.83 -3.81 8.15
CA LEU A 166 -8.45 -2.54 8.76
C LEU A 166 -8.75 -2.52 10.26
N GLU A 167 -9.77 -3.26 10.71
CA GLU A 167 -10.10 -3.38 12.13
C GLU A 167 -8.95 -4.10 12.86
N ARG A 168 -8.55 -5.28 12.36
CA ARG A 168 -7.41 -6.02 12.92
C ARG A 168 -6.10 -5.26 12.80
N TRP A 169 -5.89 -4.54 11.70
CA TRP A 169 -4.70 -3.69 11.51
C TRP A 169 -4.57 -2.65 12.64
N ARG A 170 -5.68 -1.99 12.99
CA ARG A 170 -5.74 -1.00 14.07
C ARG A 170 -5.54 -1.65 15.44
N GLU A 171 -6.19 -2.79 15.71
CA GLU A 171 -6.02 -3.55 16.96
C GLU A 171 -4.55 -3.93 17.24
N LEU A 172 -3.80 -4.29 16.18
CA LEU A 172 -2.41 -4.71 16.29
C LEU A 172 -1.42 -3.53 16.24
N HIS A 173 -1.92 -2.29 16.08
CA HIS A 173 -1.15 -1.06 15.95
C HIS A 173 -0.02 -1.15 14.90
N LEU A 174 -0.31 -1.76 13.74
CA LEU A 174 0.72 -2.05 12.74
C LEU A 174 1.31 -0.80 12.08
N SER A 175 0.50 0.26 11.87
CA SER A 175 1.01 1.54 11.35
C SER A 175 2.03 2.16 12.31
N HIS A 176 1.76 2.15 13.61
CA HIS A 176 2.70 2.63 14.62
C HIS A 176 3.99 1.79 14.66
N LYS A 177 3.89 0.46 14.65
CA LYS A 177 5.07 -0.43 14.61
C LYS A 177 5.94 -0.20 13.37
N TYR A 178 5.32 0.08 12.23
CA TYR A 178 6.04 0.42 11.00
C TYR A 178 6.83 1.74 11.17
N GLN A 179 6.23 2.75 11.80
CA GLN A 179 6.93 4.00 12.09
C GLN A 179 8.10 3.81 13.06
N GLU A 180 7.93 3.01 14.12
CA GLU A 180 9.03 2.66 15.03
C GLU A 180 10.18 1.94 14.29
N TRP A 181 9.86 1.15 13.27
CA TRP A 181 10.84 0.47 12.44
C TRP A 181 11.61 1.42 11.53
N LEU A 182 10.94 2.42 10.94
CA LEU A 182 11.60 3.43 10.10
C LEU A 182 12.58 4.33 10.87
N LYS A 183 12.38 4.51 12.18
CA LYS A 183 13.26 5.33 13.04
C LYS A 183 14.55 4.63 13.48
N LYS A 184 14.67 3.31 13.25
CA LYS A 184 15.84 2.50 13.62
C LYS A 184 16.84 2.43 12.48
#